data_AF-A0A3B8Z928-F1
#
_entry.id   AF-A0A3B8Z928-F1
#
_cell.length_a   1.000
_cell.length_b   1.000
_cell.length_c   1.000
_cell.angle_alpha   90.00
_cell.angle_beta   90.00
_cell.angle_gamma   90.00
#
_symmetry.space_group_name_H-M   'P 1'
#
loop_
_entity.id
_entity.type
_entity.pdbx_description
1 polymer ?
#
loop_
_entity_poly.entity_id
_entity_poly.type
_entity_poly.pdbx_seq_one_letter_code
_entity_poly.pdbx_strand_id
1 'polypeptide(L)'
;MKNNALAVIRSNPFWSYQIAGWSIWFGLLVAGTFAFEPSSYLFARSLGYFYIAVLGFILTSGLRYLFLFVSRFRVIVRSLICFLSILIASILWPVLIVTVGRVVPLDWAGLASSGVIPTEPFDNIVNLTYPVFYIWGGLYFVIKLILLLQVEREKVLRSTALANQAQLSMLRYQLNPHFLFNTLNAISTLVLDKATQQANEMLTKLSKFLRYSLDHSPLDRVTLANELETSQLYLDIEKVRFADRLRLQFNIDADVGEAQVPTLLLQPIIENSIK
;
A
#
# COMPACT_ATOMS: atom_id res chain seq x y z
N MET A 1 -13.30 0.95 -5.17
CA MET A 1 -11.93 0.64 -4.70
C MET A 1 -11.24 -0.55 -5.40
N LYS A 2 -11.80 -1.16 -6.47
CA LYS A 2 -11.16 -2.28 -7.20
C LYS A 2 -10.09 -1.88 -8.25
N ASN A 3 -9.91 -0.59 -8.55
CA ASN A 3 -9.15 -0.16 -9.74
C ASN A 3 -7.64 0.08 -9.54
N ASN A 4 -7.11 0.24 -8.31
CA ASN A 4 -5.69 0.61 -8.15
C ASN A 4 -4.74 -0.59 -8.10
N ALA A 5 -5.15 -1.73 -7.52
CA ALA A 5 -4.32 -2.94 -7.53
C ALA A 5 -4.16 -3.51 -8.95
N LEU A 6 -5.17 -3.34 -9.80
CA LEU A 6 -5.12 -3.72 -11.21
C LEU A 6 -4.27 -2.78 -12.06
N ALA A 7 -4.05 -1.53 -11.65
CA ALA A 7 -3.22 -0.56 -12.37
C ALA A 7 -1.72 -0.84 -12.21
N VAL A 8 -1.29 -1.24 -11.01
CA VAL A 8 0.10 -1.67 -10.73
C VAL A 8 0.43 -3.01 -11.40
N ILE A 9 -0.58 -3.86 -11.63
CA ILE A 9 -0.46 -5.07 -12.45
C ILE A 9 -0.50 -4.75 -13.96
N ARG A 10 -1.01 -3.56 -14.36
CA ARG A 10 -1.25 -3.16 -15.76
C ARG A 10 -0.05 -2.50 -16.44
N SER A 11 0.77 -1.71 -15.74
CA SER A 11 2.15 -1.57 -16.21
C SER A 11 2.71 -2.97 -16.07
N ASN A 12 3.05 -3.63 -17.17
CA ASN A 12 3.26 -5.08 -17.19
C ASN A 12 4.76 -5.35 -17.20
N PRO A 13 5.49 -5.12 -16.08
CA PRO A 13 6.95 -5.24 -16.06
C PRO A 13 7.36 -6.68 -16.31
N PHE A 14 6.44 -7.65 -16.21
CA PHE A 14 6.70 -9.03 -16.61
C PHE A 14 7.26 -9.11 -18.02
N TRP A 15 6.66 -8.45 -19.02
CA TRP A 15 7.12 -8.61 -20.41
C TRP A 15 8.50 -8.01 -20.59
N SER A 16 8.79 -6.89 -19.93
CA SER A 16 10.12 -6.29 -19.90
C SER A 16 11.14 -7.22 -19.24
N TYR A 17 10.82 -7.81 -18.07
CA TYR A 17 11.71 -8.76 -17.38
C TYR A 17 11.88 -10.07 -18.14
N GLN A 18 10.83 -10.53 -18.81
CA GLN A 18 10.83 -11.73 -19.62
C GLN A 18 11.74 -11.56 -20.84
N ILE A 19 11.57 -10.47 -21.60
CA ILE A 19 12.43 -10.14 -22.74
C ILE A 19 13.87 -9.94 -22.27
N ALA A 20 14.09 -9.18 -21.19
CA ALA A 20 15.43 -8.97 -20.65
C ALA A 20 16.10 -10.28 -20.22
N GLY A 21 15.39 -11.14 -19.50
CA GLY A 21 15.93 -12.42 -19.01
C GLY A 21 16.36 -13.36 -20.14
N TRP A 22 15.51 -13.54 -21.16
CA TRP A 22 15.84 -14.39 -22.31
C TRP A 22 16.92 -13.78 -23.21
N SER A 23 16.95 -12.45 -23.37
CA SER A 23 18.02 -11.75 -24.09
C SER A 23 19.37 -11.87 -23.39
N ILE A 24 19.41 -11.77 -22.05
CA ILE A 24 20.63 -11.97 -21.26
C ILE A 24 21.12 -13.41 -21.39
N TRP A 25 20.21 -14.40 -21.22
CA TRP A 25 20.55 -15.81 -21.36
C TRP A 25 21.13 -16.13 -22.74
N PHE A 26 20.48 -15.65 -23.80
CA PHE A 26 20.96 -15.79 -25.18
C PHE A 26 22.32 -15.13 -25.38
N GLY A 27 22.48 -13.87 -24.94
CA GLY A 27 23.71 -13.11 -25.09
C GLY A 27 24.90 -13.76 -24.38
N LEU A 28 24.70 -14.34 -23.20
CA LEU A 28 25.74 -15.06 -22.46
C LEU A 28 26.25 -16.30 -23.22
N LEU A 29 25.36 -17.05 -23.86
CA LEU A 29 25.74 -18.23 -24.65
C LEU A 29 26.49 -17.85 -25.94
N VAL A 30 26.05 -16.79 -26.63
CA VAL A 30 26.74 -16.27 -27.81
C VAL A 30 28.13 -15.74 -27.42
N ALA A 31 28.23 -14.98 -26.33
CA ALA A 31 29.51 -14.48 -25.82
C ALA A 31 30.48 -15.61 -25.42
N GLY A 32 29.97 -16.67 -24.76
CA GLY A 32 30.78 -17.85 -24.44
C GLY A 32 31.29 -18.55 -25.70
N THR A 33 30.45 -18.66 -26.73
CA THR A 33 30.84 -19.26 -28.02
C THR A 33 31.88 -18.40 -28.74
N PHE A 34 31.75 -17.08 -28.69
CA PHE A 34 32.76 -16.15 -29.20
C PHE A 34 34.11 -16.28 -28.49
N ALA A 35 34.11 -16.53 -27.18
CA ALA A 35 35.33 -16.59 -26.37
C ALA A 35 36.09 -17.93 -26.50
N PHE A 36 35.38 -19.05 -26.67
CA PHE A 36 35.97 -20.38 -26.51
C PHE A 36 35.97 -21.24 -27.78
N GLU A 37 35.32 -20.80 -28.86
CA GLU A 37 35.14 -21.62 -30.07
C GLU A 37 35.62 -20.92 -31.33
N PRO A 38 36.04 -21.65 -32.37
CA PRO A 38 36.42 -21.07 -33.66
C PRO A 38 35.30 -20.25 -34.29
N SER A 39 35.68 -19.17 -34.97
CA SER A 39 34.74 -18.20 -35.58
C SER A 39 33.77 -18.81 -36.59
N SER A 40 34.16 -19.93 -37.22
CA SER A 40 33.32 -20.70 -38.15
C SER A 40 32.03 -21.22 -37.53
N TYR A 41 32.00 -21.46 -36.21
CA TYR A 41 30.85 -22.04 -35.52
C TYR A 41 29.88 -20.98 -34.95
N LEU A 42 30.26 -19.70 -34.96
CA LEU A 42 29.51 -18.65 -34.27
C LEU A 42 28.09 -18.49 -34.82
N PHE A 43 27.95 -18.47 -36.16
CA PHE A 43 26.65 -18.26 -36.79
C PHE A 43 25.69 -19.42 -36.52
N ALA A 44 26.14 -20.66 -36.75
CA ALA A 44 25.33 -21.86 -36.56
C ALA A 44 24.90 -22.04 -35.10
N ARG A 45 25.83 -21.88 -34.14
CA ARG A 45 25.52 -21.99 -32.70
C ARG A 45 24.63 -20.85 -32.21
N SER A 46 24.82 -19.62 -32.69
CA SER A 46 23.95 -18.49 -32.32
C SER A 46 22.51 -18.72 -32.80
N LEU A 47 22.32 -19.25 -34.01
CA LEU A 47 20.98 -19.58 -34.50
C LEU A 47 20.33 -20.69 -33.65
N GLY A 48 21.13 -21.67 -33.21
CA GLY A 48 20.73 -22.70 -32.25
C GLY A 48 20.29 -22.14 -30.89
N TYR A 49 21.08 -21.25 -30.28
CA TYR A 49 20.71 -20.63 -29.00
C TYR A 49 19.47 -19.75 -29.12
N PHE A 50 19.31 -19.04 -30.24
CA PHE A 50 18.12 -18.23 -30.49
C PHE A 50 16.88 -19.10 -30.51
N TYR A 51 16.94 -20.22 -31.22
CA TYR A 51 15.87 -21.21 -31.24
C TYR A 51 15.53 -21.74 -29.82
N ILE A 52 16.53 -22.12 -29.04
CA ILE A 52 16.35 -22.60 -27.66
C ILE A 52 15.69 -21.52 -26.78
N ALA A 53 16.16 -20.27 -26.90
CA ALA A 53 15.59 -19.14 -26.17
C ALA A 53 14.12 -18.88 -26.52
N VAL A 54 13.74 -18.99 -27.80
CA VAL A 54 12.34 -18.84 -28.24
C VAL A 54 11.45 -19.93 -27.65
N LEU A 55 11.88 -21.19 -27.66
CA LEU A 55 11.14 -22.28 -27.00
C LEU A 55 10.94 -22.01 -25.51
N GLY A 56 12.02 -21.61 -24.83
CA GLY A 56 11.99 -21.31 -23.41
C GLY A 56 11.07 -20.13 -23.10
N PHE A 57 11.09 -19.09 -23.93
CA PHE A 57 10.20 -17.93 -23.85
C PHE A 57 8.73 -18.33 -23.96
N ILE A 58 8.39 -19.21 -24.91
CA ILE A 58 7.02 -19.71 -25.10
C ILE A 58 6.57 -20.51 -23.87
N LEU A 59 7.39 -21.45 -23.39
CA LEU A 59 7.08 -22.27 -22.22
C LEU A 59 6.88 -21.44 -20.96
N THR A 60 7.78 -20.51 -20.68
CA THR A 60 7.67 -19.62 -19.50
C THR A 60 6.50 -18.64 -19.62
N SER A 61 6.14 -18.21 -20.83
CA SER A 61 4.90 -17.45 -21.06
C SER A 61 3.66 -18.29 -20.78
N GLY A 62 3.63 -19.55 -21.21
CA GLY A 62 2.58 -20.52 -20.88
C GLY A 62 2.43 -20.73 -19.37
N LEU A 63 3.56 -20.94 -18.67
CA LEU A 63 3.60 -21.07 -17.21
C LEU A 63 3.00 -19.84 -16.51
N ARG A 64 3.30 -18.62 -16.99
CA ARG A 64 2.68 -17.41 -16.45
C ARG A 64 1.16 -17.47 -16.50
N TYR A 65 0.57 -17.80 -17.65
CA TYR A 65 -0.89 -17.86 -17.79
C TYR A 65 -1.49 -18.94 -16.90
N LEU A 66 -0.83 -20.09 -16.78
CA LEU A 66 -1.21 -21.14 -15.85
C LEU A 66 -1.16 -20.65 -14.39
N PHE A 67 -0.09 -19.97 -13.96
CA PHE A 67 0.03 -19.43 -12.60
C PHE A 67 -1.04 -18.38 -12.30
N LEU A 68 -1.42 -17.56 -13.29
CA LEU A 68 -2.53 -16.61 -13.16
C LEU A 68 -3.87 -17.35 -13.05
N PHE A 69 -4.12 -18.33 -13.89
CA PHE A 69 -5.35 -19.13 -13.84
C PHE A 69 -5.52 -19.86 -12.52
N VAL A 70 -4.45 -20.48 -12.03
CA VAL A 70 -4.46 -21.29 -10.81
C VAL A 70 -4.49 -20.43 -9.54
N SER A 71 -4.18 -19.12 -9.65
CA SER A 71 -4.19 -18.20 -8.51
C SER A 71 -5.55 -18.11 -7.79
N ARG A 72 -6.64 -18.50 -8.44
CA ARG A 72 -8.02 -18.55 -7.89
C ARG A 72 -8.29 -19.71 -6.93
N PHE A 73 -7.45 -20.74 -6.93
CA PHE A 73 -7.64 -21.92 -6.09
C PHE A 73 -7.02 -21.75 -4.69
N ARG A 74 -7.34 -22.69 -3.79
CA ARG A 74 -6.73 -22.75 -2.45
C ARG A 74 -5.21 -22.84 -2.53
N VAL A 75 -4.53 -22.26 -1.54
CA VAL A 75 -3.06 -22.10 -1.52
C VAL A 75 -2.33 -23.42 -1.75
N ILE A 76 -2.75 -24.50 -1.09
CA ILE A 76 -2.13 -25.84 -1.21
C ILE A 76 -2.21 -26.36 -2.65
N VAL A 77 -3.41 -26.34 -3.23
CA VAL A 77 -3.67 -26.80 -4.61
C VAL A 77 -2.87 -25.95 -5.60
N ARG A 78 -2.85 -24.63 -5.38
CA ARG A 78 -2.08 -23.69 -6.21
C ARG A 78 -0.58 -24.00 -6.16
N SER A 79 0.00 -24.14 -4.98
CA SER A 79 1.43 -24.40 -4.82
C SER A 79 1.83 -25.73 -5.46
N LEU A 80 1.00 -26.78 -5.29
CA LEU A 80 1.24 -28.08 -5.90
C LEU A 80 1.25 -28.00 -7.43
N ILE A 81 0.24 -27.36 -8.03
CA ILE A 81 0.15 -27.21 -9.49
C ILE A 81 1.32 -26.38 -10.04
N CYS A 82 1.69 -25.28 -9.37
CA CYS A 82 2.84 -24.48 -9.78
C CYS A 82 4.14 -25.30 -9.77
N PHE A 83 4.40 -26.04 -8.69
CA PHE A 83 5.57 -26.89 -8.55
C PHE A 83 5.62 -27.97 -9.65
N LEU A 84 4.53 -28.71 -9.85
CA LEU A 84 4.45 -29.74 -10.89
C LEU A 84 4.64 -29.17 -12.29
N SER A 85 4.05 -28.00 -12.60
CA SER A 85 4.21 -27.38 -13.91
C SER A 85 5.64 -26.90 -14.18
N ILE A 86 6.38 -26.43 -13.17
CA ILE A 86 7.81 -26.09 -13.30
C ILE A 86 8.63 -27.35 -13.55
N LEU A 87 8.37 -28.43 -12.81
CA LEU A 87 9.03 -29.72 -12.99
C LEU A 87 8.79 -30.26 -14.42
N ILE A 88 7.53 -30.26 -14.87
CA ILE A 88 7.16 -30.67 -16.22
C ILE A 88 7.88 -29.80 -17.27
N ALA A 89 7.90 -28.48 -17.11
CA ALA A 89 8.58 -27.59 -18.04
C ALA A 89 10.11 -27.83 -18.07
N SER A 90 10.73 -28.12 -16.92
CA SER A 90 12.16 -28.42 -16.82
C SER A 90 12.57 -29.71 -17.54
N ILE A 91 11.65 -30.68 -17.66
CA ILE A 91 11.87 -31.93 -18.40
C ILE A 91 11.51 -31.75 -19.88
N LEU A 92 10.39 -31.08 -20.15
CA LEU A 92 9.85 -30.89 -21.50
C LEU A 92 10.79 -30.07 -22.38
N TRP A 93 11.45 -29.04 -21.84
CA TRP A 93 12.27 -28.14 -22.64
C TRP A 93 13.50 -28.83 -23.25
N PRO A 94 14.35 -29.58 -22.50
CA PRO A 94 15.38 -30.44 -23.08
C PRO A 94 14.89 -31.39 -24.17
N VAL A 95 13.75 -32.05 -23.94
CA VAL A 95 13.16 -32.98 -24.91
C VAL A 95 12.80 -32.26 -26.20
N LEU A 96 12.21 -31.07 -26.12
CA LEU A 96 11.89 -30.24 -27.30
C LEU A 96 13.15 -29.78 -28.03
N ILE A 97 14.21 -29.42 -27.31
CA ILE A 97 15.49 -29.01 -27.90
C ILE A 97 16.09 -30.16 -28.72
N VAL A 98 16.17 -31.37 -28.15
CA VAL A 98 16.76 -32.54 -28.83
C VAL A 98 15.89 -33.00 -30.01
N THR A 99 14.57 -33.09 -29.82
CA THR A 99 13.66 -33.56 -30.88
C THR A 99 13.65 -32.63 -32.08
N VAL A 100 13.63 -31.32 -31.87
CA VAL A 100 13.63 -30.36 -32.97
C VAL A 100 15.03 -30.18 -33.56
N GLY A 101 16.08 -30.27 -32.74
CA GLY A 101 17.47 -30.29 -33.21
C GLY A 101 17.78 -31.44 -34.18
N ARG A 102 17.06 -32.57 -34.09
CA ARG A 102 17.16 -33.69 -35.05
C ARG A 102 16.46 -33.43 -36.39
N VAL A 103 15.48 -32.52 -36.43
CA VAL A 103 14.65 -32.24 -37.61
C VAL A 103 15.16 -31.02 -38.37
N VAL A 104 15.74 -30.04 -37.66
CA VAL A 104 16.31 -28.85 -38.27
C VAL A 104 17.79 -29.13 -38.58
N PRO A 105 18.20 -29.20 -39.87
CA PRO A 105 19.59 -29.39 -40.28
C PRO A 105 20.37 -28.08 -40.12
N LEU A 106 20.43 -27.56 -38.90
CA LEU A 106 21.53 -26.71 -38.50
C LEU A 106 22.75 -27.63 -38.46
N ASP A 107 23.90 -27.18 -38.95
CA ASP A 107 25.12 -27.98 -39.03
C ASP A 107 25.69 -28.26 -37.63
N TRP A 108 24.96 -29.06 -36.85
CA TRP A 108 25.39 -29.65 -35.59
C TRP A 108 26.43 -30.75 -35.86
N ALA A 109 26.54 -31.23 -37.10
CA ALA A 109 27.34 -32.37 -37.52
C ALA A 109 28.80 -32.00 -37.87
N GLY A 110 29.07 -30.79 -38.37
CA GLY A 110 30.43 -30.25 -38.51
C GLY A 110 31.20 -30.14 -37.19
N LEU A 111 30.48 -30.16 -36.06
CA LEU A 111 31.04 -30.31 -34.71
C LEU A 111 31.44 -31.77 -34.43
N ALA A 112 30.59 -32.75 -34.74
CA ALA A 112 30.86 -34.17 -34.51
C ALA A 112 32.05 -34.73 -35.35
N SER A 113 32.34 -34.15 -36.51
CA SER A 113 33.37 -34.64 -37.44
C SER A 113 34.82 -34.30 -37.08
N SER A 114 35.07 -33.54 -36.01
CA SER A 114 36.44 -33.15 -35.59
C SER A 114 37.16 -34.20 -34.73
N GLY A 115 36.54 -35.36 -34.45
CA GLY A 115 37.16 -36.46 -33.69
C GLY A 115 37.48 -36.15 -32.23
N VAL A 116 37.15 -34.94 -31.75
CA VAL A 116 37.38 -34.48 -30.35
C VAL A 116 36.05 -34.26 -29.61
N ILE A 117 34.90 -34.46 -30.27
CA ILE A 117 33.60 -34.21 -29.64
C ILE A 117 32.98 -35.55 -29.24
N PRO A 118 32.75 -35.82 -27.94
CA PRO A 118 31.91 -36.94 -27.52
C PRO A 118 30.58 -36.84 -28.27
N THR A 119 29.93 -37.95 -28.55
CA THR A 119 28.63 -38.08 -29.24
C THR A 119 27.46 -37.26 -28.66
N GLU A 120 27.71 -36.34 -27.72
CA GLU A 120 26.74 -35.59 -26.96
C GLU A 120 27.15 -34.10 -26.77
N PRO A 121 27.36 -33.29 -27.84
CA PRO A 121 27.39 -31.83 -27.69
C PRO A 121 26.08 -31.28 -27.11
N PHE A 122 25.01 -32.08 -27.11
CA PHE A 122 23.76 -31.81 -26.44
C PHE A 122 23.82 -31.99 -24.91
N ASP A 123 24.60 -32.92 -24.35
CA ASP A 123 24.53 -33.24 -22.91
C ASP A 123 24.92 -32.07 -22.01
N ASN A 124 26.00 -31.35 -22.33
CA ASN A 124 26.46 -30.23 -21.49
C ASN A 124 25.52 -29.03 -21.56
N ILE A 125 24.98 -28.71 -22.75
CA ILE A 125 24.03 -27.60 -22.93
C ILE A 125 22.67 -27.95 -22.30
N VAL A 126 22.21 -29.20 -22.48
CA VAL A 126 20.98 -29.72 -21.86
C VAL A 126 21.10 -29.74 -20.33
N ASN A 127 22.27 -30.06 -19.78
CA ASN A 127 22.48 -30.02 -18.33
C ASN A 127 22.44 -28.59 -17.77
N LEU A 128 22.97 -27.60 -18.48
CA LEU A 128 22.88 -26.17 -18.13
C LEU A 128 21.45 -25.61 -18.25
N THR A 129 20.56 -26.34 -18.91
CA THR A 129 19.18 -25.93 -19.23
C THR A 129 18.19 -26.28 -18.11
N TYR A 130 18.43 -27.35 -17.34
CA TYR A 130 17.57 -27.75 -16.21
C TYR A 130 17.33 -26.66 -15.13
N PRO A 131 18.34 -25.92 -14.63
CA PRO A 131 18.12 -24.95 -13.56
C PRO A 131 17.30 -23.72 -14.00
N VAL A 132 17.19 -23.44 -15.30
CA VAL A 132 16.59 -22.21 -15.83
C VAL A 132 15.13 -22.05 -15.39
N PHE A 133 14.32 -23.11 -15.45
CA PHE A 133 12.92 -23.04 -15.05
C PHE A 133 12.74 -22.90 -13.53
N TYR A 134 13.63 -23.48 -12.73
CA TYR A 134 13.60 -23.30 -11.28
C TYR A 134 13.98 -21.87 -10.89
N ILE A 135 15.03 -21.32 -11.51
CA ILE A 135 15.45 -19.93 -11.30
C ILE A 135 14.35 -18.97 -11.75
N TRP A 136 13.80 -19.17 -12.96
CA TRP A 136 12.72 -18.35 -13.49
C TRP A 136 11.47 -18.42 -12.60
N GLY A 137 11.07 -19.62 -12.15
CA GLY A 137 9.95 -19.81 -11.24
C GLY A 137 10.17 -19.13 -9.90
N GLY A 138 11.36 -19.27 -9.32
CA GLY A 138 11.75 -18.58 -8.09
C GLY A 138 11.67 -17.06 -8.23
N LEU A 139 12.28 -16.50 -9.28
CA LEU A 139 12.21 -15.06 -9.58
C LEU A 139 10.78 -14.58 -9.76
N TYR A 140 9.95 -15.32 -10.50
CA TYR A 140 8.53 -15.00 -10.69
C TYR A 140 7.81 -14.86 -9.34
N PHE A 141 7.99 -15.83 -8.42
CA PHE A 141 7.33 -15.79 -7.11
C PHE A 141 7.89 -14.71 -6.20
N VAL A 142 9.20 -14.47 -6.20
CA VAL A 142 9.84 -13.39 -5.43
C VAL A 142 9.32 -12.02 -5.88
N ILE A 143 9.34 -11.75 -7.18
CA ILE A 143 8.83 -10.49 -7.74
C ILE A 143 7.34 -10.33 -7.40
N LYS A 144 6.55 -11.39 -7.55
CA LYS A 144 5.13 -11.37 -7.21
C LYS A 144 4.89 -11.09 -5.73
N LEU A 145 5.71 -11.66 -4.84
CA LEU A 145 5.63 -11.41 -3.39
C LEU A 145 5.96 -9.95 -3.07
N ILE A 146 7.03 -9.40 -3.65
CA ILE A 146 7.42 -8.00 -3.46
C ILE A 146 6.30 -7.05 -3.91
N LEU A 147 5.73 -7.28 -5.10
CA LEU A 147 4.62 -6.47 -5.63
C LEU A 147 3.37 -6.55 -4.73
N LEU A 148 3.04 -7.75 -4.22
CA LEU A 148 1.92 -7.92 -3.29
C LEU A 148 2.16 -7.19 -1.97
N LEU A 149 3.38 -7.27 -1.42
CA LEU A 149 3.76 -6.56 -0.19
C LEU A 149 3.70 -5.04 -0.36
N GLN A 150 4.11 -4.51 -1.52
CA GLN A 150 3.99 -3.09 -1.83
C GLN A 150 2.54 -2.63 -1.82
N VAL A 151 1.65 -3.37 -2.49
CA VAL A 151 0.22 -3.05 -2.55
C VAL A 151 -0.43 -3.10 -1.17
N GLU A 152 -0.10 -4.09 -0.34
CA GLU A 152 -0.61 -4.16 1.04
C GLU A 152 -0.07 -3.01 1.91
N ARG A 153 1.21 -2.65 1.78
CA ARG A 153 1.79 -1.52 2.50
C ARG A 153 1.11 -0.19 2.15
N GLU A 154 0.83 0.05 0.87
CA GLU A 154 0.10 1.25 0.44
C GLU A 154 -1.31 1.32 1.04
N LYS A 155 -2.02 0.19 1.10
CA LYS A 155 -3.36 0.13 1.73
C LYS A 155 -3.30 0.47 3.22
N VAL A 156 -2.30 -0.06 3.93
CA VAL A 156 -2.11 0.22 5.36
C VAL A 156 -1.81 1.70 5.57
N LEU A 157 -0.85 2.27 4.83
CA LEU A 157 -0.49 3.69 4.92
C LEU A 157 -1.68 4.61 4.61
N ARG A 158 -2.50 4.25 3.62
CA ARG A 158 -3.71 5.03 3.31
C ARG A 158 -4.74 4.96 4.43
N SER A 159 -4.91 3.78 5.04
CA SER A 159 -5.89 3.59 6.12
C SER A 159 -5.47 4.34 7.38
N THR A 160 -4.18 4.33 7.73
CA THR A 160 -3.65 5.10 8.86
C THR A 160 -3.74 6.61 8.62
N ALA A 161 -3.45 7.08 7.40
CA ALA A 161 -3.60 8.48 7.05
C ALA A 161 -5.06 8.96 7.20
N LEU A 162 -6.04 8.17 6.74
CA LEU A 162 -7.46 8.48 6.91
C LEU A 162 -7.89 8.48 8.38
N ALA A 163 -7.40 7.53 9.18
CA ALA A 163 -7.67 7.49 10.61
C ALA A 163 -7.11 8.73 11.32
N ASN A 164 -5.86 9.09 11.04
CA ASN A 164 -5.23 10.30 11.58
C ASN A 164 -5.97 11.57 11.15
N GLN A 165 -6.40 11.66 9.89
CA GLN A 165 -7.18 12.79 9.40
C GLN A 165 -8.53 12.89 10.14
N ALA A 166 -9.21 11.76 10.35
CA ALA A 166 -10.46 11.73 11.12
C ALA A 166 -10.24 12.16 12.59
N GLN A 167 -9.15 11.69 13.21
CA GLN A 167 -8.79 12.10 14.57
C GLN A 167 -8.45 13.59 14.67
N LEU A 168 -7.71 14.14 13.70
CA LEU A 168 -7.42 15.57 13.62
C LEU A 168 -8.69 16.40 13.38
N SER A 169 -9.60 15.92 12.52
CA SER A 169 -10.92 16.53 12.31
C SER A 169 -11.73 16.52 13.60
N MET A 170 -11.77 15.40 14.33
CA MET A 170 -12.44 15.29 15.64
C MET A 170 -11.85 16.26 16.66
N LEU A 171 -10.51 16.35 16.76
CA LEU A 171 -9.83 17.30 17.65
C LEU A 171 -10.13 18.76 17.27
N ARG A 172 -10.19 19.06 15.97
CA ARG A 172 -10.62 20.38 15.47
C ARG A 172 -12.09 20.69 15.78
N TYR A 173 -12.96 19.69 15.80
CA TYR A 173 -14.36 19.88 16.22
C TYR A 173 -14.50 20.12 17.72
N GLN A 174 -13.63 19.52 18.55
CA GLN A 174 -13.61 19.79 20.01
C GLN A 174 -13.25 21.25 20.31
N LEU A 175 -12.41 21.87 19.47
CA LEU A 175 -12.08 23.29 19.56
C LEU A 175 -12.97 24.10 18.62
N ASN A 176 -14.18 24.52 19.05
CA ASN A 176 -15.07 25.37 18.25
C ASN A 176 -14.32 26.65 17.78
N PRO A 177 -13.82 26.71 16.53
CA PRO A 177 -12.85 27.74 16.16
C PRO A 177 -13.54 29.09 16.01
N HIS A 178 -14.80 29.10 15.59
CA HIS A 178 -15.61 30.31 15.50
C HIS A 178 -15.85 30.93 16.87
N PHE A 179 -16.21 30.12 17.88
CA PHE A 179 -16.32 30.60 19.26
C PHE A 179 -15.02 31.24 19.74
N LEU A 180 -13.88 30.60 19.47
CA LEU A 180 -12.57 31.08 19.90
C LEU A 180 -12.20 32.42 19.24
N PHE A 181 -12.37 32.55 17.91
CA PHE A 181 -12.14 33.81 17.20
C PHE A 181 -13.07 34.92 17.69
N ASN A 182 -14.36 34.63 17.88
CA ASN A 182 -15.32 35.62 18.36
C ASN A 182 -15.01 36.09 19.78
N THR A 183 -14.60 35.16 20.64
CA THR A 183 -14.22 35.47 22.02
C THR A 183 -12.98 36.35 22.05
N LEU A 184 -11.95 36.03 21.26
CA LEU A 184 -10.74 36.86 21.15
C LEU A 184 -11.04 38.27 20.61
N ASN A 185 -11.93 38.38 19.62
CA ASN A 185 -12.34 39.67 19.08
C ASN A 185 -13.07 40.51 20.14
N ALA A 186 -13.99 39.92 20.90
CA ALA A 186 -14.67 40.61 22.00
C ALA A 186 -13.70 41.06 23.09
N ILE A 187 -12.71 40.22 23.46
CA ILE A 187 -11.63 40.61 24.37
C ILE A 187 -10.84 41.79 23.80
N SER A 188 -10.51 41.77 22.51
CA SER A 188 -9.81 42.89 21.86
C SER A 188 -10.62 44.19 21.92
N THR A 189 -11.94 44.12 21.72
CA THR A 189 -12.82 45.28 21.87
C THR A 189 -12.81 45.81 23.30
N LEU A 190 -12.94 44.94 24.31
CA LEU A 190 -12.88 45.34 25.71
C LEU A 190 -11.54 46.01 26.08
N VAL A 191 -10.43 45.53 25.51
CA VAL A 191 -9.10 46.14 25.71
C VAL A 191 -9.05 47.53 25.08
N LEU A 192 -9.57 47.70 23.85
CA LEU A 192 -9.64 48.99 23.16
C LEU A 192 -10.53 49.99 23.91
N ASP A 193 -11.62 49.51 24.49
CA ASP A 193 -12.58 50.29 25.29
C ASP A 193 -12.07 50.56 26.72
N LYS A 194 -10.84 50.12 27.06
CA LYS A 194 -10.22 50.23 28.39
C LYS A 194 -11.01 49.53 29.51
N ALA A 195 -11.85 48.56 29.16
CA ALA A 195 -12.57 47.68 30.10
C ALA A 195 -11.68 46.52 30.58
N THR A 196 -10.50 46.85 31.13
CA THR A 196 -9.43 45.89 31.46
C THR A 196 -9.89 44.78 32.40
N GLN A 197 -10.74 45.08 33.38
CA GLN A 197 -11.26 44.09 34.31
C GLN A 197 -12.13 43.04 33.60
N GLN A 198 -13.06 43.48 32.76
CA GLN A 198 -13.94 42.59 31.99
C GLN A 198 -13.13 41.75 30.99
N ALA A 199 -12.11 42.34 30.35
CA ALA A 199 -11.21 41.63 29.45
C ALA A 199 -10.46 40.48 30.18
N ASN A 200 -9.93 40.74 31.38
CA ASN A 200 -9.25 39.74 32.20
C ASN A 200 -10.18 38.63 32.69
N GLU A 201 -11.41 38.97 33.09
CA GLU A 201 -12.43 38.00 33.48
C GLU A 201 -12.79 37.09 32.29
N MET A 202 -12.98 37.66 31.11
CA MET A 202 -13.29 36.91 29.88
C MET A 202 -12.14 35.98 29.47
N LEU A 203 -10.88 36.46 29.57
CA LEU A 203 -9.69 35.64 29.31
C LEU A 203 -9.59 34.47 30.30
N THR A 204 -9.88 34.70 31.57
CA THR A 204 -9.87 33.66 32.61
C THR A 204 -10.94 32.60 32.35
N LYS A 205 -12.16 33.01 32.00
CA LYS A 205 -13.26 32.10 31.65
C LYS A 205 -12.91 31.28 30.40
N LEU A 206 -12.38 31.93 29.36
CA LEU A 206 -11.92 31.24 28.15
C LEU A 206 -10.83 30.21 28.45
N SER A 207 -9.84 30.55 29.29
CA SER A 207 -8.77 29.63 29.69
C SER A 207 -9.29 28.41 30.43
N LYS A 208 -10.23 28.60 31.38
CA LYS A 208 -10.88 27.49 32.11
C LYS A 208 -11.68 26.59 31.18
N PHE A 209 -12.49 27.17 30.29
CA PHE A 209 -13.29 26.43 29.31
C PHE A 209 -12.41 25.61 28.35
N LEU A 210 -11.34 26.20 27.82
CA LEU A 210 -10.41 25.49 26.92
C LEU A 210 -9.67 24.37 27.64
N ARG A 211 -9.22 24.60 28.88
CA ARG A 211 -8.57 23.56 29.69
C ARG A 211 -9.53 22.39 29.90
N TYR A 212 -10.77 22.65 30.32
CA TYR A 212 -11.76 21.60 30.52
C TYR A 212 -12.03 20.80 29.24
N SER A 213 -12.21 21.49 28.11
CA SER A 213 -12.51 20.87 26.81
C SER A 213 -11.35 20.05 26.23
N LEU A 214 -10.11 20.34 26.64
CA LEU A 214 -8.90 19.62 26.19
C LEU A 214 -8.49 18.49 27.16
N ASP A 215 -8.75 18.66 28.46
CA ASP A 215 -8.41 17.68 29.48
C ASP A 215 -9.40 16.51 29.52
N HIS A 216 -10.61 16.68 28.99
CA HIS A 216 -11.65 15.67 28.98
C HIS A 216 -12.01 15.22 27.55
N SER A 217 -12.02 13.92 27.34
CA SER A 217 -12.53 13.30 26.12
C SER A 217 -14.06 13.34 26.10
N PRO A 218 -14.71 13.48 24.93
CA PRO A 218 -16.16 13.31 24.79
C PRO A 218 -16.68 11.92 25.21
N LEU A 219 -15.76 10.95 25.34
CA LEU A 219 -16.07 9.60 25.82
C LEU A 219 -16.01 9.48 27.35
N ASP A 220 -15.46 10.48 28.04
CA ASP A 220 -15.39 10.47 29.50
C ASP A 220 -16.77 10.73 30.10
N ARG A 221 -16.95 10.28 31.35
CA ARG A 221 -18.16 10.58 32.14
C ARG A 221 -17.80 11.52 33.28
N VAL A 222 -18.61 12.56 33.42
CA VAL A 222 -18.51 13.57 34.46
C VAL A 222 -19.85 13.69 35.18
N THR A 223 -19.82 14.18 36.42
CA THR A 223 -21.06 14.58 37.12
C THR A 223 -21.75 15.69 36.33
N LEU A 224 -23.09 15.68 36.32
CA LEU A 224 -23.90 16.74 35.71
C LEU A 224 -23.54 18.12 36.28
N ALA A 225 -23.16 18.21 37.56
CA ALA A 225 -22.67 19.45 38.16
C ALA A 225 -21.46 20.05 37.41
N ASN A 226 -20.44 19.24 37.11
CA ASN A 226 -19.25 19.67 36.35
C ASN A 226 -19.59 20.08 34.91
N GLU A 227 -20.51 19.35 34.26
CA GLU A 227 -20.99 19.68 32.91
C GLU A 227 -21.74 21.02 32.91
N LEU A 228 -22.56 21.28 33.93
CA LEU A 228 -23.28 22.53 34.13
C LEU A 228 -22.33 23.70 34.45
N GLU A 229 -21.31 23.49 35.28
CA GLU A 229 -20.29 24.51 35.57
C GLU A 229 -19.55 24.93 34.29
N THR A 230 -19.17 23.96 33.46
CA THR A 230 -18.52 24.21 32.17
C THR A 230 -19.46 24.93 31.20
N SER A 231 -20.72 24.50 31.15
CA SER A 231 -21.77 25.14 30.34
C SER A 231 -21.99 26.59 30.78
N GLN A 232 -21.92 26.88 32.08
CA GLN A 232 -22.02 28.23 32.62
C GLN A 232 -20.83 29.09 32.18
N LEU A 233 -19.60 28.56 32.22
CA LEU A 233 -18.41 29.27 31.73
C LEU A 233 -18.58 29.69 30.26
N TYR A 234 -19.07 28.78 29.42
CA TYR A 234 -19.37 29.06 28.01
C TYR A 234 -20.44 30.16 27.85
N LEU A 235 -21.57 30.00 28.54
CA LEU A 235 -22.69 30.94 28.49
C LEU A 235 -22.33 32.34 29.00
N ASP A 236 -21.48 32.43 30.02
CA ASP A 236 -20.96 33.69 30.53
C ASP A 236 -20.11 34.43 29.49
N ILE A 237 -19.28 33.70 28.74
CA ILE A 237 -18.47 34.26 27.65
C ILE A 237 -19.40 34.77 26.53
N GLU A 238 -20.40 33.96 26.15
CA GLU A 238 -21.39 34.32 25.14
C GLU A 238 -22.25 35.52 25.55
N LYS A 239 -22.58 35.65 26.85
CA LYS A 239 -23.37 36.76 27.38
C LYS A 239 -22.66 38.12 27.23
N VAL A 240 -21.34 38.15 27.37
CA VAL A 240 -20.56 39.37 27.10
C VAL A 240 -20.69 39.78 25.63
N ARG A 241 -20.71 38.81 24.71
CA ARG A 241 -20.83 39.06 23.27
C ARG A 241 -22.24 39.50 22.86
N PHE A 242 -23.26 38.87 23.43
CA PHE A 242 -24.66 39.13 23.07
C PHE A 242 -25.34 40.22 23.91
N ALA A 243 -24.67 40.68 24.98
CA ALA A 243 -25.17 41.69 25.91
C ALA A 243 -26.64 41.40 26.30
N ASP A 244 -27.53 42.35 26.10
CA ASP A 244 -28.93 42.27 26.51
C ASP A 244 -29.78 41.29 25.67
N ARG A 245 -29.26 40.80 24.54
CA ARG A 245 -29.97 39.88 23.65
C ARG A 245 -30.01 38.45 24.18
N LEU A 246 -29.08 38.06 25.04
CA LEU A 246 -29.02 36.73 25.63
C LEU A 246 -29.57 36.74 27.06
N ARG A 247 -30.75 36.13 27.24
CA ARG A 247 -31.38 35.93 28.55
C ARG A 247 -31.22 34.48 28.96
N LEU A 248 -30.55 34.25 30.09
CA LEU A 248 -30.29 32.92 30.62
C LEU A 248 -31.22 32.66 31.81
N GLN A 249 -31.87 31.50 31.80
CA GLN A 249 -32.70 31.01 32.90
C GLN A 249 -32.31 29.57 33.18
N PHE A 250 -31.89 29.30 34.42
CA PHE A 250 -31.56 27.95 34.87
C PHE A 250 -32.65 27.46 35.82
N ASN A 251 -33.23 26.31 35.50
CA ASN A 251 -34.15 25.60 36.37
C ASN A 251 -33.63 24.17 36.51
N ILE A 252 -32.86 23.93 37.57
CA ILE A 252 -32.12 22.69 37.80
C ILE A 252 -32.56 22.15 39.15
N ASP A 253 -32.97 20.89 39.19
CA ASP A 253 -33.32 20.22 40.43
C ASP A 253 -32.04 19.96 41.27
N ALA A 254 -32.13 20.09 42.59
CA ALA A 254 -30.96 19.96 43.46
C ALA A 254 -30.38 18.53 43.45
N ASP A 255 -31.23 17.54 43.22
CA ASP A 255 -30.89 16.13 43.38
C ASP A 255 -30.22 15.51 42.14
N VAL A 256 -30.10 16.24 41.02
CA VAL A 256 -29.58 15.69 39.76
C VAL A 256 -28.07 15.88 39.57
N GLY A 257 -27.39 16.64 40.43
CA GLY A 257 -26.00 17.06 40.23
C GLY A 257 -24.99 15.90 40.10
N GLU A 258 -25.21 14.79 40.81
CA GLU A 258 -24.32 13.62 40.82
C GLU A 258 -24.53 12.66 39.63
N ALA A 259 -25.55 12.91 38.79
CA ALA A 259 -25.82 12.06 37.64
C ALA A 259 -24.61 12.05 36.68
N GLN A 260 -24.20 10.87 36.24
CA GLN A 260 -23.06 10.73 35.33
C GLN A 260 -23.51 10.92 33.88
N VAL A 261 -22.97 11.93 33.22
CA VAL A 261 -23.25 12.27 31.81
C VAL A 261 -21.95 12.26 30.99
N PRO A 262 -22.02 11.99 29.68
CA PRO A 262 -20.87 12.23 28.79
C PRO A 262 -20.43 13.70 28.86
N THR A 263 -19.12 13.93 28.84
CA THR A 263 -18.55 15.29 28.80
C THR A 263 -19.01 16.04 27.55
N LEU A 264 -19.32 17.34 27.69
CA LEU A 264 -19.78 18.23 26.62
C LEU A 264 -21.08 17.76 25.96
N LEU A 265 -21.94 17.02 26.68
CA LEU A 265 -23.27 16.62 26.23
C LEU A 265 -24.17 17.84 26.00
N LEU A 266 -24.13 18.83 26.89
CA LEU A 266 -25.02 20.00 26.83
C LEU A 266 -24.52 21.04 25.82
N GLN A 267 -23.22 21.06 25.56
CA GLN A 267 -22.56 22.05 24.70
C GLN A 267 -23.22 22.19 23.31
N PRO A 268 -23.49 21.12 22.52
CA PRO A 268 -24.14 21.26 21.22
C PRO A 268 -25.57 21.81 21.28
N ILE A 269 -26.31 21.49 22.35
CA ILE A 269 -27.68 21.96 22.56
C ILE A 269 -27.66 23.46 22.88
N ILE A 270 -26.75 23.87 23.76
CA ILE A 270 -26.55 25.26 24.14
C ILE A 270 -26.11 26.08 22.92
N GLU A 271 -25.11 25.61 22.16
CA GLU A 271 -24.63 26.29 20.95
C GLU A 271 -25.73 26.49 19.91
N ASN A 272 -26.57 25.46 19.69
CA ASN A 272 -27.70 25.57 18.76
C ASN A 272 -28.82 26.47 19.27
N SER A 273 -28.94 26.68 20.58
CA SER A 273 -29.98 27.55 21.16
C SER A 273 -29.60 29.04 21.11
N ILE A 274 -28.32 29.34 20.93
CA ILE A 274 -27.79 30.71 20.83
C ILE A 274 -27.68 31.16 19.36
N LYS A 275 -27.49 30.20 18.43
CA LYS A 275 -27.49 30.45 16.98
C LYS A 275 -28.88 30.80 16.46
#